data_AF-A0A158H8V2-F1
#
_entry.id   AF-A0A158H8V2-F1
#
_cell.length_a   1.000
_cell.length_b   1.000
_cell.length_c   1.000
_cell.angle_alpha   90.00
_cell.angle_beta   90.00
_cell.angle_gamma   90.00
#
_symmetry.space_group_name_H-M   'P 1'
#
loop_
_entity.id
_entity.type
_entity.pdbx_description
1 polymer ?
#
loop_
_entity_poly.entity_id
_entity_poly.type
_entity_poly.pdbx_seq_one_letter_code
_entity_poly.pdbx_strand_id
1 'polypeptide(L)' 'MDKIKQIGAAALIAALLGGLSACDQMTTRQRDTAIGAGVGGVAGAALGGNALSTVGGAAAGGLIGNQVGK' A
#
# COMPACT_ATOMS: atom_id res chain seq x y z
N MET A 1 1.52 -22.11 8.48
CA MET A 1 2.25 -20.99 7.84
C MET A 1 1.78 -20.73 6.39
N ASP A 2 0.91 -21.57 5.85
CA ASP A 2 0.54 -21.58 4.42
C ASP A 2 -0.40 -20.43 4.02
N LYS A 3 -1.29 -20.01 4.93
CA LYS A 3 -2.26 -18.93 4.68
C LYS A 3 -1.57 -17.57 4.51
N ILE A 4 -0.52 -17.28 5.28
CA ILE A 4 0.27 -16.04 5.15
C ILE A 4 1.03 -16.01 3.82
N LYS A 5 1.60 -17.14 3.40
CA LYS A 5 2.26 -17.26 2.09
C LYS A 5 1.26 -17.05 0.94
N GLN A 6 0.04 -17.55 1.11
CA GLN A 6 -1.04 -17.40 0.13
C GLN A 6 -1.59 -15.97 0.06
N ILE A 7 -1.72 -15.28 1.21
CA ILE A 7 -2.10 -13.86 1.27
C ILE A 7 -0.99 -12.98 0.69
N GLY A 8 0.27 -13.27 0.98
CA GLY A 8 1.42 -12.56 0.40
C GLY A 8 1.52 -12.75 -1.11
N ALA A 9 1.33 -13.98 -1.61
CA ALA A 9 1.29 -14.26 -3.03
C ALA A 9 0.11 -13.56 -3.72
N ALA A 10 -1.09 -13.56 -3.11
CA ALA A 10 -2.25 -12.86 -3.63
C ALA A 10 -2.03 -11.33 -3.65
N ALA A 11 -1.39 -10.76 -2.63
CA ALA A 11 -1.05 -9.34 -2.58
C ALA A 11 -0.03 -8.95 -3.66
N LEU A 12 0.99 -9.79 -3.90
CA LEU A 12 1.96 -9.57 -4.97
C LEU A 12 1.31 -9.69 -6.35
N ILE A 13 0.44 -10.69 -6.56
CA ILE A 13 -0.29 -10.86 -7.82
C ILE A 13 -1.25 -9.69 -8.04
N ALA A 14 -1.95 -9.23 -7.00
CA ALA A 14 -2.81 -8.05 -7.08
C ALA A 14 -2.03 -6.74 -7.30
N ALA A 15 -0.83 -6.61 -6.73
CA ALA A 15 0.06 -5.47 -6.97
C ALA A 15 0.66 -5.50 -8.39
N LEU A 16 0.97 -6.67 -8.92
CA LEU A 16 1.47 -6.86 -10.29
C LEU A 16 0.37 -6.61 -11.33
N LEU A 17 -0.82 -7.19 -11.12
CA LEU A 17 -2.00 -6.96 -11.98
C LEU A 17 -2.47 -5.52 -11.88
N GLY A 18 -2.56 -4.98 -10.66
CA GLY A 18 -2.88 -3.59 -10.39
C GLY A 18 -1.85 -2.64 -11.00
N GLY A 19 -0.56 -2.99 -10.96
CA GLY A 19 0.54 -2.24 -11.57
C GLY A 19 0.51 -2.27 -13.10
N LEU A 20 0.22 -3.42 -13.72
CA LEU A 20 0.05 -3.55 -15.17
C LEU A 20 -1.18 -2.77 -15.67
N SER A 21 -2.32 -2.84 -14.95
CA SER A 21 -3.52 -2.05 -15.25
C SER A 21 -3.36 -0.55 -14.91
N ALA A 22 -2.52 -0.23 -13.94
CA ALA A 22 -2.16 1.13 -13.56
C ALA A 22 -1.19 1.78 -14.56
N CYS A 23 -0.33 1.02 -15.24
CA CYS A 23 0.63 1.59 -16.19
C CYS A 23 -0.04 2.35 -17.35
N ASP A 24 -1.27 1.99 -17.72
CA ASP A 24 -2.02 2.65 -18.80
C ASP A 24 -2.90 3.82 -18.28
N GLN A 25 -3.24 3.86 -16.99
CA GLN A 25 -4.22 4.84 -16.46
C GLN A 25 -3.99 5.34 -15.03
N MET A 26 -2.76 5.30 -14.49
CA MET A 26 -2.47 5.78 -13.12
C MET A 26 -1.89 7.19 -13.15
N THR A 27 -2.71 8.14 -12.69
CA THR A 27 -2.29 9.53 -12.42
C THR A 27 -1.19 9.56 -11.34
N THR A 28 -0.28 10.54 -11.41
CA THR A 28 0.77 10.84 -10.42
C THR A 28 0.28 10.71 -8.99
N ARG A 29 -0.92 11.23 -8.74
CA ARG A 29 -1.55 11.21 -7.44
C ARG A 29 -1.83 9.82 -6.88
N GLN A 30 -2.26 8.90 -7.74
CA GLN A 30 -2.66 7.56 -7.35
C GLN A 30 -1.42 6.69 -7.06
N ARG A 31 -0.32 6.92 -7.77
CA ARG A 31 0.98 6.31 -7.49
C ARG A 31 1.63 6.86 -6.21
N ASP A 32 1.60 8.17 -5.97
CA ASP A 32 2.08 8.75 -4.71
C ASP A 32 1.26 8.25 -3.51
N THR A 33 -0.06 8.10 -3.67
CA THR A 33 -0.95 7.51 -2.65
C THR A 33 -0.62 6.04 -2.38
N ALA A 34 -0.41 5.23 -3.42
CA ALA A 34 -0.10 3.82 -3.27
C ALA A 34 1.26 3.59 -2.60
N ILE A 35 2.27 4.39 -2.97
CA ILE A 35 3.59 4.35 -2.33
C ILE A 35 3.47 4.79 -0.87
N GLY A 36 2.78 5.90 -0.60
CA GLY A 36 2.56 6.40 0.76
C GLY A 36 1.81 5.40 1.65
N ALA A 37 0.78 4.75 1.12
CA ALA A 37 0.03 3.71 1.84
C ALA A 37 0.85 2.44 2.07
N GLY A 38 1.65 2.02 1.08
CA GLY A 38 2.55 0.87 1.21
C GLY A 38 3.63 1.10 2.26
N VAL A 39 4.37 2.20 2.16
CA VAL A 39 5.44 2.55 3.11
C VAL A 39 4.86 2.82 4.50
N GLY A 40 3.78 3.58 4.58
CA GLY A 40 3.11 3.90 5.85
C GLY A 40 2.55 2.66 6.54
N GLY A 41 2.00 1.70 5.79
CA GLY A 41 1.50 0.44 6.33
C GLY A 41 2.62 -0.43 6.89
N VAL A 42 3.72 -0.60 6.15
CA VAL A 42 4.89 -1.36 6.62
C VAL A 42 5.52 -0.70 7.84
N ALA A 43 5.69 0.63 7.83
CA ALA A 43 6.21 1.38 8.97
C ALA A 43 5.29 1.27 10.20
N GLY A 44 3.98 1.40 10.02
CA GLY A 44 2.99 1.27 11.09
C GLY A 44 2.95 -0.15 11.69
N ALA A 45 3.09 -1.18 10.85
CA ALA A 45 3.22 -2.57 11.29
C ALA A 45 4.52 -2.78 12.08
N ALA A 46 5.63 -2.22 11.63
CA ALA A 46 6.93 -2.35 12.30
C ALA A 46 6.97 -1.67 13.67
N LEU A 47 6.26 -0.54 13.82
CA LEU A 47 6.23 0.22 15.07
C LEU A 47 5.23 -0.34 16.08
N GLY A 48 4.03 -0.75 15.63
CA GLY A 48 2.94 -1.15 16.53
C GLY A 48 2.60 -2.63 16.54
N GLY A 49 3.09 -3.42 15.58
CA GLY A 49 2.91 -4.87 15.50
C GLY A 49 1.48 -5.37 15.31
N ASN A 50 0.51 -4.46 15.15
CA ASN A 50 -0.92 -4.80 15.08
C ASN A 50 -1.59 -4.22 13.82
N ALA A 51 -2.75 -4.76 13.49
CA ALA A 51 -3.51 -4.37 12.30
C ALA A 51 -3.96 -2.90 12.35
N LEU A 52 -4.28 -2.38 13.55
CA LEU A 52 -4.66 -0.99 13.76
C LEU A 52 -3.51 -0.02 13.41
N SER A 53 -2.29 -0.35 13.81
CA SER A 53 -1.09 0.44 13.52
C SER A 53 -0.72 0.37 12.03
N THR A 54 -0.91 -0.79 11.40
CA THR A 54 -0.71 -0.96 9.95
C THR A 54 -1.72 -0.13 9.16
N VAL A 55 -3.02 -0.21 9.51
CA VAL A 55 -4.09 0.53 8.83
C VAL A 55 -3.95 2.03 9.07
N GLY A 56 -3.60 2.45 10.30
CA GLY A 56 -3.36 3.85 10.63
C GLY A 56 -2.20 4.45 9.85
N GLY A 57 -1.08 3.72 9.76
CA GLY A 57 0.09 4.13 8.97
C GLY A 57 -0.20 4.17 7.48
N ALA A 58 -0.90 3.17 6.94
CA ALA A 58 -1.27 3.13 5.53
C ALA A 58 -2.27 4.26 5.16
N ALA A 59 -3.26 4.53 6.02
CA ALA A 59 -4.22 5.60 5.79
C ALA A 59 -3.56 6.99 5.85
N ALA A 60 -2.71 7.24 6.86
CA ALA A 60 -1.98 8.50 6.97
C ALA A 60 -1.01 8.70 5.81
N GLY A 61 -0.22 7.67 5.46
CA GLY A 61 0.71 7.71 4.34
C GLY A 61 0.01 7.88 3.00
N GLY A 62 -1.15 7.24 2.80
CA GLY A 62 -1.98 7.43 1.61
C GLY A 62 -2.58 8.83 1.50
N LEU A 63 -3.08 9.42 2.60
CA LEU A 63 -3.56 10.80 2.64
C LEU A 63 -2.47 11.80 2.28
N ILE A 64 -1.26 11.62 2.82
CA ILE A 64 -0.10 12.46 2.52
C ILE A 64 0.29 12.30 1.04
N GLY A 65 0.42 11.07 0.54
CA GLY A 65 0.72 10.82 -0.87
C GLY A 65 -0.31 11.43 -1.84
N ASN A 66 -1.60 11.40 -1.48
CA ASN A 66 -2.66 12.02 -2.27
C ASN A 66 -2.61 13.56 -2.25
N GLN A 67 -2.18 14.18 -1.15
CA GLN A 67 -2.11 15.65 -1.05
C GLN A 67 -0.81 16.24 -1.59
N VAL A 68 0.33 15.54 -1.42
CA VAL A 68 1.64 15.96 -1.91
C VAL A 68 1.78 15.73 -3.42
N GLY A 69 1.11 14.71 -3.98
CA GLY A 69 1.05 14.46 -5.42
C GLY A 69 0.10 15.38 -6.22
N LYS A 70 -0.22 16.58 -5.72
CA LYS A 70 -1.00 17.60 -6.43
C LYS A 70 -0.07 18.61 -7.11
#